data_AF-A0A972W633-F1
#
_entry.id   AF-A0A972W633-F1
#
_cell.length_a   1.000
_cell.length_b   1.000
_cell.length_c   1.000
_cell.angle_alpha   90.00
_cell.angle_beta   90.00
_cell.angle_gamma   90.00
#
_symmetry.space_group_name_H-M   'P 1'
#
loop_
_entity.id
_entity.type
_entity.pdbx_description
1 polymer ?
#
loop_
_entity_poly.entity_id
_entity_poly.type
_entity_poly.pdbx_seq_one_letter_code
_entity_poly.pdbx_strand_id
1 'polypeptide(L)'
;MTGTGNLATGLPFVQMLIVIVGAGFAALGLILWAMESGSEHGSGNRRQRLAGGWRQLSEAPWSATPRRVNGWLVDTIDGLVRSGFEEADKGIAFGGFVMVLLFIILPVLALINMLIGGSAFLFWYYLALLAALAFLNFSGESERLKVLNGLAAVFLGLSLIAIIPVYALRAFTEVSIHNVFSHAVLKSPLIAVLWYLAAYGAGLVMDMAVRFAGGDFRTWPFGRFVHGGLAAMPVAFVLTFAALLAGHLAVFDQNPARSWTLILLSTGTTALSLPAIVRVMGLSRGENSEGLGVSWALGLGFALSTILSLAVAYGMHFDAGGALSWSGAVNVLVGLSPNGERIFLGPDFWVMHLPFLPWLAFVFTIVAGLLAKAIAGGFKMISRVGLSGDAEVRPFLASALLAVGFVAIFWSFAVLI
;
A
#
# COMPACT_ATOMS: atom_id res chain seq x y z
N MET A 1 43.05 -9.52 10.40
CA MET A 1 43.49 -8.11 10.49
C MET A 1 42.27 -7.28 10.87
N THR A 2 42.26 -6.83 12.12
CA THR A 2 41.22 -6.04 12.78
C THR A 2 41.27 -4.59 12.30
N GLY A 3 40.18 -4.09 11.71
CA GLY A 3 40.06 -2.71 11.27
C GLY A 3 38.60 -2.26 11.22
N THR A 4 38.21 -1.49 12.23
CA THR A 4 36.98 -0.66 12.29
C THR A 4 35.69 -1.35 11.82
N GLY A 5 35.08 -2.15 12.70
CA GLY A 5 33.67 -2.53 12.51
C GLY A 5 32.83 -1.27 12.47
N ASN A 6 32.21 -0.98 11.32
CA ASN A 6 31.33 0.17 11.16
C ASN A 6 30.24 0.12 12.26
N LEU A 7 30.30 1.07 13.21
CA LEU A 7 29.35 1.17 14.31
C LEU A 7 27.93 1.49 13.83
N ALA A 8 27.80 1.96 12.58
CA ALA A 8 26.54 2.14 11.90
C ALA A 8 26.55 1.56 10.48
N THR A 9 25.65 0.60 10.24
CA THR A 9 25.47 -0.06 8.94
C THR A 9 24.11 0.32 8.38
N GLY A 10 24.09 0.77 7.12
CA GLY A 10 22.88 1.22 6.41
C GLY A 10 22.55 2.73 6.48
N LEU A 11 23.22 3.53 7.32
CA LEU A 11 23.04 5.00 7.33
C LEU A 11 23.40 5.67 5.98
N PRO A 12 24.51 5.33 5.30
CA PRO A 12 24.82 5.90 3.99
C PRO A 12 23.74 5.62 2.94
N PHE A 13 23.09 4.45 3.02
CA PHE A 13 21.98 4.10 2.15
C PHE A 13 20.74 4.96 2.44
N VAL A 14 20.43 5.22 3.72
CA VAL A 14 19.35 6.16 4.11
C VAL A 14 19.65 7.57 3.62
N GLN A 15 20.89 8.05 3.78
CA GLN A 15 21.34 9.34 3.26
C GLN A 15 21.13 9.42 1.74
N MET A 16 21.55 8.39 1.00
CA MET A 16 21.33 8.29 -0.45
C MET A 16 19.84 8.37 -0.81
N LEU A 17 18.97 7.63 -0.11
CA LEU A 17 17.52 7.67 -0.35
C LEU A 17 16.95 9.06 -0.12
N ILE A 18 17.33 9.74 0.96
CA ILE A 18 16.88 11.11 1.27
C ILE A 18 17.31 12.07 0.16
N VAL A 19 18.56 11.97 -0.33
CA VAL A 19 19.06 12.78 -1.45
C VAL A 19 18.24 12.54 -2.71
N ILE A 20 17.95 11.28 -3.04
CA ILE A 20 17.15 10.91 -4.22
C ILE A 20 15.71 11.44 -4.10
N VAL A 21 15.07 11.31 -2.94
CA VAL A 21 13.74 11.88 -2.69
C VAL A 21 13.75 13.39 -2.86
N GLY A 22 14.75 14.08 -2.30
CA GLY A 22 14.95 15.52 -2.50
C GLY A 22 15.15 15.88 -3.97
N ALA A 23 15.95 15.12 -4.73
CA ALA A 23 16.12 15.32 -6.16
C ALA A 23 14.81 15.13 -6.95
N GLY A 24 13.96 14.18 -6.54
CA GLY A 24 12.61 13.99 -7.08
C GLY A 24 11.72 15.21 -6.87
N PHE A 25 11.73 15.80 -5.67
CA PHE A 25 11.02 17.06 -5.41
C PHE A 25 11.60 18.23 -6.19
N ALA A 26 12.92 18.29 -6.40
CA ALA A 26 13.55 19.33 -7.22
C ALA A 26 13.09 19.23 -8.68
N ALA A 27 13.09 18.02 -9.25
CA ALA A 27 12.58 17.78 -10.59
C ALA A 27 11.09 18.14 -10.72
N LEU A 28 10.26 17.74 -9.74
CA LEU A 28 8.85 18.11 -9.69
C LEU A 28 8.65 19.64 -9.63
N GLY A 29 9.45 20.33 -8.81
CA GLY A 29 9.44 21.79 -8.71
C GLY A 29 9.79 22.47 -10.04
N LEU A 30 10.80 21.97 -10.75
CA LEU A 30 11.18 22.46 -12.08
C LEU A 30 10.07 22.24 -13.12
N ILE A 31 9.42 21.06 -13.10
CA ILE A 31 8.29 20.76 -13.99
C ILE A 31 7.13 21.72 -13.72
N LEU A 32 6.76 21.91 -12.44
CA LEU A 32 5.67 22.81 -12.06
C LEU A 32 5.98 24.27 -12.40
N TRP A 33 7.22 24.69 -12.23
CA TRP A 33 7.67 26.02 -12.65
C TRP A 33 7.59 26.20 -14.17
N ALA A 34 8.04 25.20 -14.94
CA ALA A 34 7.93 25.21 -16.40
C ALA A 34 6.47 25.21 -16.87
N MET A 35 5.56 24.54 -16.16
CA MET A 35 4.12 24.56 -16.44
C MET A 35 3.48 25.93 -16.21
N GLU A 36 4.01 26.75 -15.28
CA GLU A 36 3.54 28.12 -15.08
C GLU A 36 4.08 29.08 -16.15
N SER A 37 5.27 28.81 -16.71
CA SER A 37 5.92 29.66 -17.72
C SER A 37 5.59 29.30 -19.17
N GLY A 38 5.02 28.12 -19.43
CA GLY A 38 4.61 27.67 -20.76
C GLY A 38 3.27 28.25 -21.26
N SER A 39 3.07 28.25 -22.59
CA SER A 39 1.83 28.76 -23.21
C SER A 39 0.59 27.95 -22.79
N GLU A 40 -0.54 28.63 -22.54
CA GLU A 40 -1.80 28.12 -21.92
C GLU A 40 -2.56 26.99 -22.66
N HIS A 41 -1.95 26.29 -23.62
CA HIS A 41 -2.61 25.24 -24.39
C HIS A 41 -2.78 23.95 -23.57
N GLY A 42 -3.92 23.82 -22.89
CA GLY A 42 -4.44 22.53 -22.36
C GLY A 42 -4.45 22.35 -20.84
N SER A 43 -4.04 23.34 -20.05
CA SER A 43 -3.95 23.23 -18.59
C SER A 43 -5.10 23.90 -17.81
N GLY A 44 -6.01 24.62 -18.47
CA GLY A 44 -7.01 25.49 -17.82
C GLY A 44 -7.83 24.81 -16.71
N ASN A 45 -8.34 23.60 -16.96
CA ASN A 45 -9.16 22.88 -15.97
C ASN A 45 -8.32 22.40 -14.75
N ARG A 46 -7.06 22.01 -14.97
CA ARG A 46 -6.12 21.64 -13.89
C ARG A 46 -5.68 22.87 -13.09
N ARG A 47 -5.40 23.98 -13.78
CA ARG A 47 -5.02 25.26 -13.18
C ARG A 47 -6.13 25.80 -12.27
N GLN A 48 -7.38 25.79 -12.75
CA GLN A 48 -8.54 26.24 -11.99
C GLN A 48 -8.79 25.39 -10.74
N ARG A 49 -8.67 24.05 -10.86
CA ARG A 49 -8.76 23.13 -9.72
C ARG A 49 -7.68 23.40 -8.67
N LEU A 50 -6.43 23.54 -9.10
CA LEU A 50 -5.32 23.83 -8.19
C LEU A 50 -5.48 25.20 -7.53
N ALA A 51 -5.84 26.24 -8.29
CA ALA A 51 -6.11 27.57 -7.76
C ALA A 51 -7.23 27.56 -6.71
N GLY A 52 -8.31 26.79 -6.96
CA GLY A 52 -9.38 26.57 -5.99
C GLY A 52 -8.88 25.94 -4.68
N GLY A 53 -8.05 24.90 -4.76
CA GLY A 53 -7.45 24.24 -3.59
C GLY A 53 -6.54 25.17 -2.78
N TRP A 54 -5.66 25.91 -3.46
CA TRP A 54 -4.79 26.92 -2.84
C TRP A 54 -5.60 28.04 -2.17
N ARG A 55 -6.67 28.51 -2.81
CA ARG A 55 -7.57 29.51 -2.23
C ARG A 55 -8.24 29.00 -0.96
N GLN A 56 -8.81 27.80 -0.98
CA GLN A 56 -9.43 27.19 0.20
C GLN A 56 -8.44 27.01 1.37
N LEU A 57 -7.20 26.60 1.09
CA LEU A 57 -6.13 26.48 2.11
C LEU A 57 -5.76 27.85 2.70
N SER A 58 -5.68 28.87 1.85
CA SER A 58 -5.30 30.23 2.23
C SER A 58 -6.37 30.96 3.05
N GLU A 59 -7.64 30.57 2.95
CA GLU A 59 -8.78 31.16 3.66
C GLU A 59 -9.10 30.42 4.96
N ALA A 60 -8.65 29.17 5.10
CA ALA A 60 -8.87 28.39 6.31
C ALA A 60 -8.18 29.03 7.54
N PRO A 61 -8.69 28.82 8.78
CA PRO A 61 -7.92 29.07 9.99
C PRO A 61 -6.70 28.13 10.12
N TRP A 62 -5.61 28.57 10.76
CA TRP A 62 -4.43 27.72 11.03
C TRP A 62 -4.79 26.47 11.84
N SER A 63 -5.56 26.64 12.91
CA SER A 63 -6.04 25.54 13.77
C SER A 63 -6.90 24.52 13.02
N ALA A 64 -7.62 24.94 11.97
CA ALA A 64 -8.49 24.06 11.18
C ALA A 64 -7.75 23.33 10.05
N THR A 65 -6.53 23.76 9.70
CA THR A 65 -5.81 23.25 8.52
C THR A 65 -5.41 21.78 8.65
N PRO A 66 -4.80 21.31 9.77
CA PRO A 66 -4.50 19.89 9.95
C PRO A 66 -5.74 19.00 9.82
N ARG A 67 -6.88 19.46 10.36
CA ARG A 67 -8.14 18.72 10.32
C ARG A 67 -8.69 18.59 8.91
N ARG A 68 -8.70 19.68 8.13
CA ARG A 68 -9.17 19.68 6.74
C ARG A 68 -8.31 18.79 5.85
N VAL A 69 -6.99 18.92 5.97
CA VAL A 69 -6.04 18.14 5.17
C VAL A 69 -6.12 16.66 5.52
N ASN A 70 -6.24 16.34 6.81
CA ASN A 70 -6.49 14.98 7.27
C ASN A 70 -7.81 14.42 6.69
N GLY A 71 -8.92 15.17 6.81
CA GLY A 71 -10.21 14.76 6.30
C GLY A 71 -10.18 14.48 4.80
N TRP A 72 -9.53 15.35 4.03
CA TRP A 72 -9.31 15.17 2.60
C TRP A 72 -8.51 13.90 2.27
N LEU A 73 -7.45 13.59 3.02
CA LEU A 73 -6.66 12.39 2.77
C LEU A 73 -7.45 11.11 3.09
N VAL A 74 -8.20 11.11 4.20
CA VAL A 74 -9.12 10.00 4.51
C VAL A 74 -10.13 9.81 3.37
N ASP A 75 -10.69 10.91 2.80
CA ASP A 75 -11.73 10.82 1.75
C ASP A 75 -11.14 10.27 0.46
N THR A 76 -9.91 10.71 0.17
CA THR A 76 -9.17 10.27 -0.99
C THR A 76 -8.83 8.78 -0.89
N ILE A 77 -8.35 8.32 0.27
CA ILE A 77 -8.03 6.90 0.49
C ILE A 77 -9.30 6.05 0.44
N ASP A 78 -10.38 6.46 1.13
CA ASP A 78 -11.66 5.75 1.10
C ASP A 78 -12.21 5.65 -0.34
N GLY A 79 -12.12 6.74 -1.11
CA GLY A 79 -12.52 6.78 -2.51
C GLY A 79 -11.66 5.88 -3.42
N LEU A 80 -10.35 5.80 -3.17
CA LEU A 80 -9.44 4.90 -3.89
C LEU A 80 -9.72 3.44 -3.59
N VAL A 81 -9.93 3.08 -2.32
CA VAL A 81 -10.30 1.71 -1.92
C VAL A 81 -11.62 1.32 -2.57
N ARG A 82 -12.61 2.22 -2.54
CA ARG A 82 -13.92 2.00 -3.14
C ARG A 82 -13.85 1.79 -4.66
N SER A 83 -13.21 2.71 -5.37
CA SER A 83 -13.07 2.62 -6.83
C SER A 83 -12.24 1.40 -7.27
N GLY A 84 -11.13 1.12 -6.58
CA GLY A 84 -10.21 0.05 -6.94
C GLY A 84 -10.66 -1.36 -6.54
N PHE A 85 -11.60 -1.52 -5.61
CA PHE A 85 -11.99 -2.83 -5.08
C PHE A 85 -13.50 -3.09 -5.11
N GLU A 86 -14.35 -2.08 -4.87
CA GLU A 86 -15.81 -2.24 -4.95
C GLU A 86 -16.37 -2.03 -6.37
N GLU A 87 -15.73 -1.18 -7.16
CA GLU A 87 -16.19 -0.81 -8.52
C GLU A 87 -15.39 -1.48 -9.65
N ALA A 88 -14.25 -2.11 -9.35
CA ALA A 88 -13.39 -2.77 -10.34
C ALA A 88 -14.08 -3.89 -11.13
N ASP A 89 -15.06 -4.57 -10.52
CA ASP A 89 -15.88 -5.62 -11.15
C ASP A 89 -16.70 -5.12 -12.35
N LYS A 90 -16.96 -3.79 -12.41
CA LYS A 90 -17.74 -3.18 -13.50
C LYS A 90 -16.89 -2.84 -14.73
N GLY A 91 -15.57 -2.97 -14.64
CA GLY A 91 -14.65 -2.64 -15.73
C GLY A 91 -14.51 -3.79 -16.72
N ILE A 92 -14.95 -3.58 -17.97
CA ILE A 92 -14.82 -4.57 -19.07
C ILE A 92 -13.37 -5.06 -19.24
N ALA A 93 -12.40 -4.14 -19.11
CA ALA A 93 -10.97 -4.46 -19.23
C ALA A 93 -10.47 -5.34 -18.08
N PHE A 94 -10.97 -5.12 -16.86
CA PHE A 94 -10.61 -5.91 -15.69
C PHE A 94 -11.16 -7.33 -15.81
N GLY A 95 -12.46 -7.49 -16.07
CA GLY A 95 -13.09 -8.79 -16.28
C GLY A 95 -12.43 -9.59 -17.40
N GLY A 96 -12.12 -8.94 -18.54
CA GLY A 96 -11.43 -9.58 -19.66
C GLY A 96 -10.04 -10.11 -19.30
N PHE A 97 -9.24 -9.32 -18.59
CA PHE A 97 -7.91 -9.74 -18.14
C PHE A 97 -7.98 -10.93 -17.18
N VAL A 98 -8.88 -10.89 -16.20
CA VAL A 98 -9.06 -11.98 -15.22
C VAL A 98 -9.49 -13.27 -15.92
N MET A 99 -10.40 -13.18 -16.89
CA MET A 99 -10.83 -14.34 -17.69
C MET A 99 -9.68 -14.95 -18.48
N VAL A 100 -8.87 -14.14 -19.17
CA VAL A 100 -7.69 -14.64 -19.91
C VAL A 100 -6.70 -15.29 -18.94
N LEU A 101 -6.47 -14.69 -17.77
CA LEU A 101 -5.55 -15.23 -16.79
C LEU A 101 -6.02 -16.59 -16.25
N LEU A 102 -7.28 -16.69 -15.81
CA LEU A 102 -7.84 -17.89 -15.18
C LEU A 102 -8.10 -19.04 -16.17
N PHE A 103 -8.52 -18.74 -17.39
CA PHE A 103 -8.94 -19.77 -18.35
C PHE A 103 -7.91 -20.08 -19.43
N ILE A 104 -6.90 -19.23 -19.64
CA ILE A 104 -5.88 -19.44 -20.68
C ILE A 104 -4.50 -19.55 -20.03
N ILE A 105 -4.04 -18.50 -19.35
CA ILE A 105 -2.65 -18.42 -18.89
C ILE A 105 -2.36 -19.47 -17.80
N LEU A 106 -3.15 -19.51 -16.73
CA LEU A 106 -2.92 -20.43 -15.61
C LEU A 106 -3.07 -21.92 -16.00
N PRO A 107 -4.07 -22.34 -16.82
CA PRO A 107 -4.15 -23.72 -17.30
C PRO A 107 -2.96 -24.12 -18.17
N VAL A 108 -2.50 -23.23 -19.07
CA VAL A 108 -1.31 -23.48 -19.89
C VAL A 108 -0.07 -23.63 -19.01
N LEU A 109 0.09 -22.77 -18.00
CA LEU A 109 1.19 -22.89 -17.04
C LEU A 109 1.10 -24.17 -16.20
N ALA A 110 -0.10 -24.60 -15.81
CA ALA A 110 -0.32 -25.86 -15.10
C ALA A 110 0.07 -27.07 -15.96
N LEU A 111 -0.28 -27.06 -17.24
CA LEU A 111 0.11 -28.09 -18.20
C LEU A 111 1.64 -28.11 -18.39
N ILE A 112 2.26 -26.95 -18.62
CA ILE A 112 3.72 -26.85 -18.75
C ILE A 112 4.41 -27.37 -17.49
N ASN A 113 3.93 -27.00 -16.30
CA ASN A 113 4.46 -27.48 -15.02
C ASN A 113 4.39 -29.01 -14.91
N MET A 114 3.26 -29.61 -15.29
CA MET A 114 3.11 -31.07 -15.35
C MET A 114 4.09 -31.71 -16.36
N LEU A 115 4.24 -31.13 -17.54
CA LEU A 115 5.11 -31.67 -18.61
C LEU A 115 6.61 -31.61 -18.26
N ILE A 116 7.02 -30.65 -17.43
CA ILE A 116 8.41 -30.51 -16.97
C ILE A 116 8.67 -31.35 -15.69
N GLY A 117 7.69 -32.14 -15.24
CA GLY A 117 7.82 -33.03 -14.08
C GLY A 117 7.44 -32.40 -12.74
N GLY A 118 6.80 -31.23 -12.74
CA GLY A 118 6.18 -30.61 -11.57
C GLY A 118 4.82 -31.24 -11.20
N SER A 119 4.18 -30.70 -10.16
CA SER A 119 2.88 -31.21 -9.69
C SER A 119 1.79 -31.10 -10.76
N ALA A 120 1.14 -32.23 -11.06
CA ALA A 120 0.00 -32.30 -11.98
C ALA A 120 -1.33 -31.84 -11.35
N PHE A 121 -1.35 -31.53 -10.05
CA PHE A 121 -2.58 -31.24 -9.30
C PHE A 121 -3.42 -30.13 -9.96
N LEU A 122 -2.81 -28.98 -10.25
CA LEU A 122 -3.55 -27.83 -10.79
C LEU A 122 -4.15 -28.13 -12.17
N PHE A 123 -3.45 -28.92 -12.99
CA PHE A 123 -3.95 -29.33 -14.31
C PHE A 123 -5.19 -30.25 -14.18
N TRP A 124 -5.10 -31.28 -13.33
CA TRP A 124 -6.24 -32.16 -13.05
C TRP A 124 -7.42 -31.39 -12.43
N TYR A 125 -7.11 -30.39 -11.61
CA TYR A 125 -8.12 -29.52 -11.00
C TYR A 125 -8.87 -28.68 -12.05
N TYR A 126 -8.16 -28.10 -13.03
CA TYR A 126 -8.80 -27.42 -14.16
C TYR A 126 -9.65 -28.38 -15.01
N LEU A 127 -9.20 -29.62 -15.20
CA LEU A 127 -9.98 -30.63 -15.92
C LEU A 127 -11.28 -30.97 -15.17
N ALA A 128 -11.23 -31.07 -13.84
CA ALA A 128 -12.41 -31.26 -13.00
C ALA A 128 -13.39 -30.07 -13.09
N LEU A 129 -12.88 -28.83 -13.19
CA LEU A 129 -13.72 -27.65 -13.39
C LEU A 129 -14.38 -27.64 -14.77
N LEU A 130 -13.67 -28.05 -15.82
CA LEU A 130 -14.25 -28.22 -17.15
C LEU A 130 -15.36 -29.28 -17.15
N ALA A 131 -15.16 -30.39 -16.44
CA ALA A 131 -16.19 -31.42 -16.27
C ALA A 131 -17.42 -30.89 -15.52
N ALA A 132 -17.22 -30.10 -14.46
CA ALA A 132 -18.32 -29.45 -13.73
C ALA A 132 -19.07 -28.43 -14.59
N LEU A 133 -18.36 -27.67 -15.43
CA LEU A 133 -18.96 -26.72 -16.37
C LEU A 133 -19.78 -27.43 -17.45
N ALA A 134 -19.24 -28.51 -18.02
CA ALA A 134 -19.96 -29.37 -18.96
C ALA A 134 -21.21 -29.96 -18.32
N PHE A 135 -21.10 -30.49 -17.09
CA PHE A 135 -22.25 -31.00 -16.34
C PHE A 135 -23.33 -29.93 -16.19
N LEU A 136 -23.00 -28.74 -15.70
CA LEU A 136 -23.93 -27.61 -15.55
C LEU A 136 -24.64 -27.23 -16.86
N ASN A 137 -23.93 -27.28 -17.99
CA ASN A 137 -24.50 -26.95 -19.29
C ASN A 137 -25.54 -27.99 -19.76
N PHE A 138 -25.39 -29.27 -19.38
CA PHE A 138 -26.33 -30.33 -19.73
C PHE A 138 -27.46 -30.52 -18.69
N SER A 139 -27.17 -30.32 -17.41
CA SER A 139 -28.11 -30.60 -16.31
C SER A 139 -28.89 -29.36 -15.86
N GLY A 140 -28.48 -28.16 -16.27
CA GLY A 140 -29.05 -26.87 -15.85
C GLY A 140 -30.56 -26.74 -16.03
N GLU A 141 -31.12 -27.41 -17.04
CA GLU A 141 -32.55 -27.35 -17.38
C GLU A 141 -33.42 -28.34 -16.59
N SER A 142 -32.83 -29.28 -15.86
CA SER A 142 -33.57 -30.33 -15.16
C SER A 142 -33.89 -29.95 -13.71
N GLU A 143 -35.19 -29.82 -13.39
CA GLU A 143 -35.65 -29.58 -12.01
C GLU A 143 -35.23 -30.69 -11.03
N ARG A 144 -35.01 -31.91 -11.51
CA ARG A 144 -34.58 -33.05 -10.66
C ARG A 144 -33.13 -32.95 -10.20
N LEU A 145 -32.30 -32.16 -10.88
CA LEU A 145 -30.87 -32.00 -10.59
C LEU A 145 -30.54 -30.65 -9.95
N LYS A 146 -31.55 -29.88 -9.52
CA LYS A 146 -31.40 -28.52 -9.00
C LYS A 146 -30.36 -28.40 -7.86
N VAL A 147 -30.34 -29.39 -6.95
CA VAL A 147 -29.37 -29.44 -5.83
C VAL A 147 -27.95 -29.72 -6.33
N LEU A 148 -27.79 -30.69 -7.24
CA LEU A 148 -26.49 -31.03 -7.86
C LEU A 148 -25.95 -29.88 -8.71
N ASN A 149 -26.81 -29.18 -9.45
CA ASN A 149 -26.45 -27.97 -10.18
C ASN A 149 -26.00 -26.86 -9.23
N GLY A 150 -26.71 -26.69 -8.10
CA GLY A 150 -26.29 -25.76 -7.05
C GLY A 150 -24.89 -26.08 -6.51
N LEU A 151 -24.62 -27.36 -6.18
CA LEU A 151 -23.30 -27.79 -5.70
C LEU A 151 -22.20 -27.62 -6.76
N ALA A 152 -22.47 -27.97 -8.02
CA ALA A 152 -21.53 -27.78 -9.12
C ALA A 152 -21.23 -26.29 -9.36
N ALA A 153 -22.24 -25.42 -9.28
CA ALA A 153 -22.07 -23.98 -9.41
C ALA A 153 -21.27 -23.39 -8.24
N VAL A 154 -21.51 -23.85 -7.00
CA VAL A 154 -20.72 -23.44 -5.82
C VAL A 154 -19.28 -23.93 -5.94
N PHE A 155 -19.07 -25.18 -6.33
CA PHE A 155 -17.73 -25.73 -6.58
C PHE A 155 -17.00 -24.90 -7.62
N LEU A 156 -17.63 -24.61 -8.76
CA LEU A 156 -17.03 -23.84 -9.85
C LEU A 156 -16.74 -22.39 -9.42
N GLY A 157 -17.70 -21.73 -8.76
CA GLY A 157 -17.55 -20.37 -8.25
C GLY A 157 -16.43 -20.25 -7.21
N LEU A 158 -16.46 -21.07 -6.15
CA LEU A 158 -15.44 -21.05 -5.10
C LEU A 158 -14.04 -21.39 -5.64
N SER A 159 -13.97 -22.33 -6.58
CA SER A 159 -12.70 -22.76 -7.15
C SER A 159 -12.04 -21.68 -7.99
N LEU A 160 -12.81 -21.01 -8.85
CA LEU A 160 -12.30 -19.93 -9.72
C LEU A 160 -11.99 -18.66 -8.93
N ILE A 161 -12.80 -18.34 -7.94
CA ILE A 161 -12.71 -17.08 -7.19
C ILE A 161 -11.66 -17.16 -6.06
N ALA A 162 -11.53 -18.30 -5.38
CA ALA A 162 -10.67 -18.42 -4.21
C ALA A 162 -9.53 -19.45 -4.39
N ILE A 163 -9.86 -20.70 -4.73
CA ILE A 163 -8.89 -21.81 -4.64
C ILE A 163 -7.76 -21.65 -5.67
N ILE A 164 -8.10 -21.38 -6.94
CA ILE A 164 -7.11 -21.20 -8.01
C ILE A 164 -6.19 -20.00 -7.75
N PRO A 165 -6.70 -18.78 -7.48
CA PRO A 165 -5.85 -17.64 -7.17
C PRO A 165 -4.92 -17.90 -5.98
N VAL A 166 -5.43 -18.51 -4.90
CA VAL A 166 -4.63 -18.82 -3.70
C VAL A 166 -3.55 -19.87 -4.01
N TYR A 167 -3.87 -20.90 -4.79
CA TYR A 167 -2.90 -21.91 -5.18
C TYR A 167 -1.80 -21.32 -6.08
N ALA A 168 -2.19 -20.55 -7.10
CA ALA A 168 -1.25 -19.87 -7.98
C ALA A 168 -0.37 -18.91 -7.17
N LEU A 169 -0.98 -18.11 -6.29
CA LEU A 169 -0.27 -17.21 -5.39
C LEU A 169 0.77 -17.95 -4.57
N ARG A 170 0.41 -19.10 -3.97
CA ARG A 170 1.33 -19.94 -3.22
C ARG A 170 2.49 -20.42 -4.10
N ALA A 171 2.20 -21.01 -5.25
CA ALA A 171 3.22 -21.54 -6.15
C ALA A 171 4.21 -20.46 -6.62
N PHE A 172 3.73 -19.29 -7.04
CA PHE A 172 4.61 -18.21 -7.50
C PHE A 172 5.38 -17.54 -6.36
N THR A 173 4.79 -17.41 -5.17
CA THR A 173 5.49 -16.86 -4.01
C THR A 173 6.60 -17.80 -3.54
N GLU A 174 6.37 -19.12 -3.55
CA GLU A 174 7.39 -20.14 -3.28
C GLU A 174 8.60 -19.98 -4.20
N VAL A 175 8.35 -19.80 -5.49
CA VAL A 175 9.38 -19.58 -6.50
C VAL A 175 10.13 -18.26 -6.25
N SER A 176 9.45 -17.21 -5.78
CA SER A 176 10.10 -15.93 -5.44
C SER A 176 10.94 -15.99 -4.17
N ILE A 177 10.52 -16.79 -3.18
CA ILE A 177 11.29 -17.03 -1.96
C ILE A 177 12.65 -17.67 -2.30
N HIS A 178 12.64 -18.66 -3.20
CA HIS A 178 13.83 -19.45 -3.54
C HIS A 178 14.69 -18.87 -4.68
N ASN A 179 14.22 -17.85 -5.39
CA ASN A 179 14.97 -17.22 -6.48
C ASN A 179 16.05 -16.24 -5.99
N VAL A 180 16.95 -15.89 -6.91
CA VAL A 180 17.89 -14.76 -6.76
C VAL A 180 17.10 -13.50 -6.41
N PHE A 181 17.61 -12.76 -5.43
CA PHE A 181 16.90 -11.70 -4.73
C PHE A 181 16.37 -10.59 -5.66
N SER A 182 17.18 -10.14 -6.63
CA SER A 182 16.79 -9.13 -7.63
C SER A 182 15.62 -9.60 -8.52
N HIS A 183 15.56 -10.89 -8.87
CA HIS A 183 14.45 -11.44 -9.64
C HIS A 183 13.17 -11.55 -8.83
N ALA A 184 13.26 -11.79 -7.51
CA ALA A 184 12.08 -11.84 -6.65
C ALA A 184 11.36 -10.49 -6.58
N VAL A 185 12.11 -9.38 -6.51
CA VAL A 185 11.54 -8.03 -6.51
C VAL A 185 10.90 -7.69 -7.85
N LEU A 186 11.56 -8.01 -8.98
CA LEU A 186 11.00 -7.75 -10.31
C LEU A 186 9.74 -8.59 -10.62
N LYS A 187 9.63 -9.79 -10.02
CA LYS A 187 8.46 -10.66 -10.16
C LYS A 187 7.32 -10.27 -9.21
N SER A 188 7.59 -9.54 -8.13
CA SER A 188 6.59 -9.23 -7.10
C SER A 188 5.35 -8.48 -7.62
N PRO A 189 5.43 -7.55 -8.61
CA PRO A 189 4.26 -6.90 -9.17
C PRO A 189 3.34 -7.87 -9.94
N LEU A 190 3.91 -8.88 -10.60
CA LEU A 190 3.12 -9.90 -11.29
C LEU A 190 2.37 -10.79 -10.29
N ILE A 191 3.02 -11.12 -9.16
CA ILE A 191 2.39 -11.90 -8.08
C ILE A 191 1.38 -11.04 -7.32
N ALA A 192 1.57 -9.72 -7.25
CA ALA A 192 0.60 -8.80 -6.64
C ALA A 192 -0.76 -8.86 -7.36
N VAL A 193 -0.80 -9.14 -8.66
CA VAL A 193 -2.06 -9.38 -9.39
C VAL A 193 -2.79 -10.62 -8.85
N LEU A 194 -2.07 -11.69 -8.50
CA LEU A 194 -2.64 -12.88 -7.88
C LEU A 194 -3.09 -12.61 -6.44
N TRP A 195 -2.36 -11.78 -5.69
CA TRP A 195 -2.81 -11.27 -4.39
C TRP A 195 -4.10 -10.49 -4.52
N TYR A 196 -4.22 -9.63 -5.54
CA TYR A 196 -5.43 -8.86 -5.79
C TYR A 196 -6.61 -9.79 -6.06
N LEU A 197 -6.42 -10.80 -6.92
CA LEU A 197 -7.46 -11.79 -7.22
C LEU A 197 -7.86 -12.61 -5.99
N ALA A 198 -6.90 -13.10 -5.21
CA ALA A 198 -7.17 -13.85 -4.00
C ALA A 198 -7.88 -12.98 -2.95
N ALA A 199 -7.46 -11.72 -2.78
CA ALA A 199 -8.07 -10.78 -1.85
C ALA A 199 -9.49 -10.40 -2.29
N TYR A 200 -9.67 -10.12 -3.58
CA TYR A 200 -10.98 -9.84 -4.18
C TYR A 200 -11.93 -11.03 -4.02
N GLY A 201 -11.45 -12.24 -4.30
CA GLY A 201 -12.23 -13.44 -4.13
C GLY A 201 -12.61 -13.74 -2.67
N ALA A 202 -11.70 -13.53 -1.73
CA ALA A 202 -12.01 -13.59 -0.30
C ALA A 202 -13.09 -12.56 0.08
N GLY A 203 -12.99 -11.34 -0.44
CA GLY A 203 -14.01 -10.29 -0.24
C GLY A 203 -15.39 -10.70 -0.75
N LEU A 204 -15.47 -11.31 -1.94
CA LEU A 204 -16.72 -11.82 -2.50
C LEU A 204 -17.33 -12.96 -1.66
N VAL A 205 -16.51 -13.89 -1.18
CA VAL A 205 -16.96 -14.99 -0.32
C VAL A 205 -17.50 -14.45 1.01
N MET A 206 -16.84 -13.45 1.60
CA MET A 206 -17.30 -12.80 2.83
C MET A 206 -18.59 -12.00 2.62
N ASP A 207 -18.71 -11.25 1.51
CA ASP A 207 -19.94 -10.53 1.15
C ASP A 207 -21.11 -11.53 0.96
N MET A 208 -20.87 -12.64 0.27
CA MET A 208 -21.85 -13.71 0.09
C MET A 208 -22.29 -14.31 1.43
N ALA A 209 -21.35 -14.65 2.31
CA ALA A 209 -21.65 -15.22 3.62
C ALA A 209 -22.48 -14.27 4.51
N VAL A 210 -22.17 -12.97 4.47
CA VAL A 210 -22.88 -11.95 5.26
C VAL A 210 -24.28 -11.68 4.69
N ARG A 211 -24.43 -11.68 3.36
CA ARG A 211 -25.75 -11.60 2.72
C ARG A 211 -26.63 -12.80 3.03
N PHE A 212 -26.06 -14.00 3.10
CA PHE A 212 -26.79 -15.20 3.55
C PHE A 212 -27.29 -15.06 4.99
N ALA A 213 -26.57 -14.33 5.86
CA ALA A 213 -27.01 -14.01 7.21
C ALA A 213 -27.98 -12.81 7.30
N GLY A 214 -28.43 -12.25 6.17
CA GLY A 214 -29.34 -11.11 6.12
C GLY A 214 -28.69 -9.74 6.35
N GLY A 215 -27.36 -9.67 6.33
CA GLY A 215 -26.60 -8.43 6.50
C GLY A 215 -26.11 -7.83 5.18
N ASP A 216 -25.56 -6.62 5.25
CA ASP A 216 -24.82 -5.99 4.17
C ASP A 216 -23.37 -5.76 4.61
N PHE A 217 -22.45 -6.51 4.01
CA PHE A 217 -21.02 -6.45 4.36
C PHE A 217 -20.40 -5.09 4.05
N ARG A 218 -20.95 -4.36 3.07
CA ARG A 218 -20.38 -3.09 2.60
C ARG A 218 -20.70 -1.91 3.53
N THR A 219 -21.83 -1.96 4.24
CA THR A 219 -22.22 -0.93 5.20
C THR A 219 -21.67 -1.20 6.60
N TRP A 220 -21.39 -2.46 6.92
CA TRP A 220 -20.88 -2.87 8.22
C TRP A 220 -19.45 -2.30 8.49
N PRO A 221 -19.19 -1.65 9.64
CA PRO A 221 -17.87 -1.09 9.94
C PRO A 221 -16.73 -2.10 9.94
N PHE A 222 -17.00 -3.36 10.28
CA PHE A 222 -16.01 -4.43 10.19
C PHE A 222 -15.78 -4.85 8.74
N GLY A 223 -16.82 -4.92 7.91
CA GLY A 223 -16.68 -5.23 6.49
C GLY A 223 -15.88 -4.17 5.72
N ARG A 224 -16.10 -2.88 6.00
CA ARG A 224 -15.27 -1.79 5.45
C ARG A 224 -13.80 -1.89 5.86
N PHE A 225 -13.54 -2.28 7.11
CA PHE A 225 -12.18 -2.51 7.61
C PHE A 225 -11.50 -3.67 6.87
N VAL A 226 -12.20 -4.79 6.72
CA VAL A 226 -11.69 -5.97 6.00
C VAL A 226 -11.46 -5.64 4.53
N HIS A 227 -12.39 -4.95 3.86
CA HIS A 227 -12.21 -4.50 2.47
C HIS A 227 -11.01 -3.59 2.29
N GLY A 228 -10.79 -2.61 3.19
CA GLY A 228 -9.61 -1.76 3.15
C GLY A 228 -8.31 -2.55 3.32
N GLY A 229 -8.31 -3.57 4.18
CA GLY A 229 -7.17 -4.47 4.35
C GLY A 229 -6.92 -5.33 3.10
N LEU A 230 -7.96 -5.94 2.55
CA LEU A 230 -7.86 -6.76 1.34
C LEU A 230 -7.39 -5.94 0.13
N ALA A 231 -7.86 -4.70 -0.02
CA ALA A 231 -7.41 -3.79 -1.07
C ALA A 231 -5.93 -3.40 -0.93
N ALA A 232 -5.39 -3.38 0.30
CA ALA A 232 -4.00 -3.05 0.56
C ALA A 232 -3.03 -4.23 0.37
N MET A 233 -3.50 -5.48 0.39
CA MET A 233 -2.66 -6.69 0.31
C MET A 233 -1.69 -6.72 -0.88
N PRO A 234 -2.10 -6.39 -2.12
CA PRO A 234 -1.18 -6.44 -3.27
C PRO A 234 -0.02 -5.44 -3.13
N VAL A 235 -0.33 -4.24 -2.65
CA VAL A 235 0.65 -3.17 -2.44
C VAL A 235 1.57 -3.53 -1.29
N ALA A 236 1.02 -4.01 -0.17
CA ALA A 236 1.77 -4.48 0.98
C ALA A 236 2.75 -5.60 0.60
N PHE A 237 2.35 -6.52 -0.27
CA PHE A 237 3.23 -7.60 -0.75
C PHE A 237 4.43 -7.06 -1.52
N VAL A 238 4.21 -6.14 -2.48
CA VAL A 238 5.30 -5.50 -3.24
C VAL A 238 6.22 -4.74 -2.29
N LEU A 239 5.65 -4.01 -1.32
CA LEU A 239 6.40 -3.28 -0.31
C LEU A 239 7.23 -4.19 0.59
N THR A 240 6.75 -5.39 0.94
CA THR A 240 7.54 -6.40 1.68
C THR A 240 8.82 -6.75 0.94
N PHE A 241 8.74 -7.06 -0.36
CA PHE A 241 9.93 -7.36 -1.16
C PHE A 241 10.82 -6.13 -1.39
N ALA A 242 10.24 -4.93 -1.54
CA ALA A 242 10.99 -3.69 -1.64
C ALA A 242 11.73 -3.35 -0.33
N ALA A 243 11.12 -3.62 0.83
CA ALA A 243 11.73 -3.44 2.14
C ALA A 243 12.90 -4.40 2.37
N LEU A 244 12.72 -5.69 2.01
CA LEU A 244 13.81 -6.65 2.02
C LEU A 244 14.96 -6.19 1.11
N LEU A 245 14.66 -5.58 -0.04
CA LEU A 245 15.68 -5.06 -0.97
C LEU A 245 16.40 -3.86 -0.38
N ALA A 246 15.65 -2.92 0.19
CA ALA A 246 16.22 -1.78 0.88
C ALA A 246 17.19 -2.23 1.97
N GLY A 247 16.83 -3.23 2.77
CA GLY A 247 17.71 -3.78 3.80
C GLY A 247 18.93 -4.52 3.26
N HIS A 248 18.78 -5.28 2.17
CA HIS A 248 19.91 -5.94 1.51
C HIS A 248 20.89 -4.92 0.91
N LEU A 249 20.39 -3.84 0.30
CA LEU A 249 21.24 -2.76 -0.23
C LEU A 249 21.85 -1.90 0.89
N ALA A 250 21.16 -1.76 2.02
CA ALA A 250 21.69 -1.06 3.19
C ALA A 250 22.82 -1.85 3.87
N VAL A 251 22.73 -3.18 3.86
CA VAL A 251 23.71 -4.10 4.47
C VAL A 251 23.98 -5.27 3.52
N PHE A 252 24.86 -5.05 2.54
CA PHE A 252 25.16 -5.98 1.44
C PHE A 252 25.58 -7.40 1.88
N ASP A 253 26.16 -7.54 3.08
CA ASP A 253 26.64 -8.83 3.58
C ASP A 253 25.53 -9.76 4.09
N GLN A 254 24.28 -9.28 4.22
CA GLN A 254 23.16 -10.11 4.66
C GLN A 254 22.30 -10.57 3.50
N ASN A 255 22.19 -11.89 3.34
CA ASN A 255 21.13 -12.50 2.54
C ASN A 255 19.86 -12.58 3.40
N PRO A 256 18.79 -11.81 3.11
CA PRO A 256 17.59 -11.81 3.94
C PRO A 256 16.99 -13.21 4.01
N ALA A 257 16.73 -13.69 5.22
CA ALA A 257 15.93 -14.88 5.43
C ALA A 257 14.54 -14.63 4.83
N ARG A 258 14.11 -15.49 3.91
CA ARG A 258 12.80 -15.40 3.25
C ARG A 258 12.03 -16.66 3.60
N SER A 259 11.01 -16.50 4.43
CA SER A 259 10.08 -17.56 4.80
C SER A 259 8.66 -17.13 4.44
N TRP A 260 7.78 -18.13 4.32
CA TRP A 260 6.35 -17.87 4.19
C TRP A 260 5.80 -17.05 5.35
N THR A 261 6.25 -17.37 6.57
CA THR A 261 5.82 -16.67 7.77
C THR A 261 6.18 -15.19 7.73
N LEU A 262 7.40 -14.83 7.34
CA LEU A 262 7.79 -13.43 7.17
C LEU A 262 6.91 -12.72 6.15
N ILE A 263 6.72 -13.31 4.97
CA ILE A 263 5.95 -12.68 3.89
C ILE A 263 4.50 -12.47 4.29
N LEU A 264 3.85 -13.48 4.87
CA LEU A 264 2.45 -13.40 5.29
C LEU A 264 2.27 -12.41 6.43
N LEU A 265 3.14 -12.46 7.44
CA LEU A 265 3.04 -11.59 8.60
C LEU A 265 3.29 -10.13 8.21
N SER A 266 4.35 -9.85 7.44
CA SER A 266 4.66 -8.50 6.98
C SER A 266 3.58 -7.96 6.04
N THR A 267 3.16 -8.73 5.04
CA THR A 267 2.12 -8.32 4.09
C THR A 267 0.79 -8.10 4.81
N GLY A 268 0.40 -9.04 5.67
CA GLY A 268 -0.87 -8.99 6.38
C GLY A 268 -0.95 -7.83 7.38
N THR A 269 0.07 -7.65 8.22
CA THR A 269 0.10 -6.53 9.19
C THR A 269 0.19 -5.16 8.52
N THR A 270 0.96 -5.04 7.43
CA THR A 270 1.06 -3.81 6.64
C THR A 270 -0.26 -3.51 5.93
N ALA A 271 -0.94 -4.53 5.40
CA ALA A 271 -2.25 -4.38 4.79
C ALA A 271 -3.31 -3.98 5.83
N LEU A 272 -3.26 -4.53 7.04
CA LEU A 272 -4.15 -4.18 8.15
C LEU A 272 -3.87 -2.79 8.73
N SER A 273 -2.63 -2.30 8.65
CA SER A 273 -2.30 -0.98 9.18
C SER A 273 -3.02 0.14 8.41
N LEU A 274 -3.22 -0.01 7.09
CA LEU A 274 -3.94 0.99 6.29
C LEU A 274 -5.36 1.27 6.81
N PRO A 275 -6.31 0.31 6.83
CA PRO A 275 -7.66 0.57 7.31
C PRO A 275 -7.70 0.95 8.79
N ALA A 276 -6.75 0.47 9.59
CA ALA A 276 -6.67 0.80 11.01
C ALA A 276 -6.29 2.27 11.23
N ILE A 277 -5.25 2.76 10.54
CA ILE A 277 -4.83 4.16 10.59
C ILE A 277 -5.88 5.08 9.96
N VAL A 278 -6.44 4.72 8.81
CA VAL A 278 -7.52 5.49 8.16
C VAL A 278 -8.70 5.66 9.10
N ARG A 279 -9.09 4.60 9.83
CA ARG A 279 -10.17 4.66 10.81
C ARG A 279 -9.84 5.57 11.99
N VAL A 280 -8.65 5.45 12.57
CA VAL A 280 -8.20 6.32 13.68
C VAL A 280 -8.16 7.79 13.24
N MET A 281 -7.60 8.07 12.07
CA MET A 281 -7.53 9.42 11.50
C MET A 281 -8.92 9.94 11.14
N GLY A 282 -9.82 9.07 10.70
CA GLY A 282 -11.22 9.37 10.41
C GLY A 282 -12.02 9.85 11.62
N LEU A 283 -11.66 9.43 12.84
CA LEU A 283 -12.30 9.91 14.08
C LEU A 283 -12.07 11.41 14.34
N SER A 284 -11.05 12.00 13.71
CA SER A 284 -10.76 13.43 13.83
C SER A 284 -11.52 14.32 12.82
N ARG A 285 -12.39 13.76 11.98
CA ARG A 285 -13.08 14.46 10.88
C ARG A 285 -14.21 15.42 11.26
N GLY A 286 -14.87 15.27 12.41
CA GLY A 286 -16.15 15.97 12.67
C GLY A 286 -16.08 17.50 12.52
N GLU A 287 -17.18 18.21 12.24
CA GLU A 287 -17.13 19.68 12.22
C GLU A 287 -17.23 20.29 13.62
N ASN A 288 -17.84 19.57 14.56
CA ASN A 288 -17.99 20.00 15.95
C ASN A 288 -16.82 19.52 16.83
N SER A 289 -16.63 20.19 17.96
CA SER A 289 -15.60 19.96 18.99
C SER A 289 -15.66 18.59 19.68
N GLU A 290 -16.55 17.69 19.25
CA GLU A 290 -16.76 16.35 19.82
C GLU A 290 -15.90 15.26 19.16
N GLY A 291 -15.20 15.59 18.07
CA GLY A 291 -14.25 14.67 17.43
C GLY A 291 -12.90 14.60 18.16
N LEU A 292 -12.21 13.47 18.04
CA LEU A 292 -10.87 13.31 18.61
C LEU A 292 -9.91 14.33 17.97
N GLY A 293 -9.17 15.09 18.77
CA GLY A 293 -8.22 16.07 18.25
C GLY A 293 -7.19 15.41 17.30
N VAL A 294 -6.78 16.11 16.24
CA VAL A 294 -5.83 15.56 15.25
C VAL A 294 -4.52 15.11 15.91
N SER A 295 -4.07 15.80 16.97
CA SER A 295 -2.91 15.40 17.78
C SER A 295 -3.11 14.04 18.45
N TRP A 296 -4.28 13.80 19.04
CA TRP A 296 -4.64 12.51 19.62
C TRP A 296 -4.75 11.41 18.55
N ALA A 297 -5.28 11.73 17.37
CA ALA A 297 -5.41 10.76 16.28
C ALA A 297 -4.03 10.33 15.77
N LEU A 298 -3.11 11.29 15.65
CA LEU A 298 -1.70 11.03 15.34
C LEU A 298 -1.02 10.18 16.42
N GLY A 299 -1.25 10.48 17.70
CA GLY A 299 -0.70 9.70 18.81
C GLY A 299 -1.22 8.27 18.85
N LEU A 300 -2.52 8.07 18.67
CA LEU A 300 -3.13 6.74 18.59
C LEU A 300 -2.67 5.98 17.34
N GLY A 301 -2.56 6.66 16.20
CA GLY A 301 -2.03 6.07 14.98
C GLY A 301 -0.58 5.62 15.13
N PHE A 302 0.26 6.42 15.80
CA PHE A 302 1.64 6.06 16.10
C PHE A 302 1.72 4.82 17.00
N ALA A 303 0.93 4.80 18.08
CA ALA A 303 0.86 3.65 18.99
C ALA A 303 0.41 2.38 18.26
N LEU A 304 -0.60 2.48 17.39
CA LEU A 304 -1.10 1.36 16.60
C LEU A 304 -0.06 0.84 15.60
N SER A 305 0.60 1.74 14.85
CA SER A 305 1.71 1.36 13.96
C SER A 305 2.85 0.70 14.72
N THR A 306 3.15 1.16 15.94
CA THR A 306 4.16 0.56 16.81
C THR A 306 3.78 -0.86 17.23
N ILE A 307 2.53 -1.08 17.64
CA ILE A 307 2.04 -2.42 18.00
C ILE A 307 2.12 -3.37 16.80
N LEU A 308 1.67 -2.93 15.63
CA LEU A 308 1.73 -3.76 14.40
C LEU A 308 3.17 -4.02 13.97
N SER A 309 4.06 -3.04 14.08
CA SER A 309 5.49 -3.16 13.79
C SER A 309 6.16 -4.18 14.71
N LEU A 310 5.89 -4.11 16.02
CA LEU A 310 6.42 -5.07 16.99
C LEU A 310 5.87 -6.49 16.75
N ALA A 311 4.61 -6.62 16.33
CA ALA A 311 4.04 -7.91 15.96
C ALA A 311 4.79 -8.55 14.77
N VAL A 312 5.18 -7.75 13.76
CA VAL A 312 6.03 -8.20 12.65
C VAL A 312 7.39 -8.66 13.15
N ALA A 313 8.08 -7.82 13.92
CA ALA A 313 9.42 -8.12 14.42
C ALA A 313 9.43 -9.37 15.31
N TYR A 314 8.41 -9.55 16.15
CA TYR A 314 8.29 -10.74 16.99
C TYR A 314 8.10 -12.01 16.15
N GLY A 315 7.18 -11.99 15.17
CA GLY A 315 6.76 -13.20 14.46
C GLY A 315 7.53 -13.55 13.19
N MET A 316 8.38 -12.66 12.66
CA MET A 316 9.02 -12.87 11.36
C MET A 316 9.99 -14.08 11.29
N HIS A 317 10.50 -14.54 12.45
CA HIS A 317 11.50 -15.62 12.56
C HIS A 317 10.96 -16.93 13.17
N PHE A 318 9.64 -17.10 13.29
CA PHE A 318 9.06 -18.32 13.91
C PHE A 318 9.54 -19.64 13.29
N ASP A 319 9.73 -19.69 11.97
CA ASP A 319 10.15 -20.91 11.26
C ASP A 319 11.66 -21.20 11.37
N ALA A 320 12.48 -20.22 11.77
CA ALA A 320 13.93 -20.24 11.61
C ALA A 320 14.73 -20.46 12.91
N GLY A 321 14.07 -20.75 14.04
CA GLY A 321 14.75 -21.00 15.33
C GLY A 321 14.22 -20.20 16.53
N GLY A 322 13.09 -19.52 16.37
CA GLY A 322 12.37 -18.86 17.47
C GLY A 322 12.11 -17.37 17.20
N ALA A 323 11.02 -16.86 17.77
CA ALA A 323 10.68 -15.43 17.73
C ALA A 323 11.81 -14.58 18.33
N LEU A 324 12.00 -13.37 17.80
CA LEU A 324 12.86 -12.37 18.46
C LEU A 324 12.33 -12.11 19.87
N SER A 325 13.23 -11.91 20.83
CA SER A 325 12.82 -11.42 22.15
C SER A 325 12.17 -10.04 22.01
N TRP A 326 11.29 -9.67 22.94
CA TRP A 326 10.68 -8.34 22.96
C TRP A 326 11.73 -7.22 23.02
N SER A 327 12.82 -7.42 23.76
CA SER A 327 13.94 -6.47 23.79
C SER A 327 14.65 -6.37 22.44
N GLY A 328 14.85 -7.50 21.75
CA GLY A 328 15.41 -7.52 20.40
C GLY A 328 14.51 -6.80 19.39
N ALA A 329 13.20 -7.02 19.43
CA ALA A 329 12.23 -6.34 18.57
C ALA A 329 12.24 -4.82 18.80
N VAL A 330 12.32 -4.37 20.06
CA VAL A 330 12.43 -2.93 20.38
C VAL A 330 13.77 -2.36 19.89
N ASN A 331 14.87 -3.10 20.03
CA ASN A 331 16.17 -2.67 19.49
C ASN A 331 16.11 -2.47 17.98
N VAL A 332 15.50 -3.42 17.25
CA VAL A 332 15.31 -3.28 15.79
C VAL A 332 14.37 -2.10 15.46
N LEU A 333 13.33 -1.85 16.26
CA LEU A 333 12.42 -0.69 16.06
C LEU A 333 13.18 0.63 16.07
N VAL A 334 14.17 0.79 16.95
CA VAL A 334 14.96 2.02 17.06
C VAL A 334 16.20 2.04 16.15
N GLY A 335 16.33 1.06 15.25
CA GLY A 335 17.43 0.99 14.28
C GLY A 335 18.73 0.40 14.82
N LEU A 336 18.68 -0.32 15.95
CA LEU A 336 19.81 -1.07 16.49
C LEU A 336 19.78 -2.54 16.05
N SER A 337 20.93 -3.20 16.11
CA SER A 337 21.00 -4.66 15.99
C SER A 337 20.15 -5.34 17.07
N PRO A 338 19.66 -6.58 16.88
CA PRO A 338 18.87 -7.28 17.91
C PRO A 338 19.54 -7.31 19.30
N ASN A 339 20.87 -7.36 19.36
CA ASN A 339 21.65 -7.34 20.60
C ASN A 339 21.87 -5.94 21.21
N GLY A 340 21.46 -4.87 20.50
CA GLY A 340 21.60 -3.47 20.94
C GLY A 340 22.98 -2.83 20.74
N GLU A 341 23.96 -3.56 20.20
CA GLU A 341 25.37 -3.14 20.23
C GLU A 341 25.76 -2.13 19.14
N ARG A 342 25.03 -2.09 18.01
CA ARG A 342 25.36 -1.24 16.85
C ARG A 342 24.11 -0.77 16.12
N ILE A 343 24.23 0.33 15.38
CA ILE A 343 23.17 0.77 14.46
C ILE A 343 23.15 -0.17 13.25
N PHE A 344 21.98 -0.75 12.98
CA PHE A 344 21.80 -1.81 12.01
C PHE A 344 20.48 -1.67 11.25
N LEU A 345 20.53 -1.06 10.07
CA LEU A 345 19.36 -0.80 9.21
C LEU A 345 19.20 -1.88 8.13
N GLY A 346 19.25 -3.15 8.54
CA GLY A 346 19.13 -4.32 7.67
C GLY A 346 17.68 -4.69 7.31
N PRO A 347 17.44 -5.83 6.64
CA PRO A 347 16.12 -6.26 6.15
C PRO A 347 15.02 -6.24 7.22
N ASP A 348 15.32 -6.72 8.42
CA ASP A 348 14.36 -6.78 9.54
C ASP A 348 13.87 -5.40 9.97
N PHE A 349 14.78 -4.40 9.95
CA PHE A 349 14.44 -3.01 10.21
C PHE A 349 13.42 -2.51 9.17
N TRP A 350 13.71 -2.65 7.88
CA TRP A 350 12.82 -2.13 6.84
C TRP A 350 11.45 -2.81 6.84
N VAL A 351 11.43 -4.14 7.00
CA VAL A 351 10.19 -4.94 7.03
C VAL A 351 9.32 -4.58 8.23
N MET A 352 9.90 -4.41 9.41
CA MET A 352 9.10 -4.04 10.59
C MET A 352 8.55 -2.62 10.51
N HIS A 353 9.13 -1.73 9.71
CA HIS A 353 8.68 -0.34 9.59
C HIS A 353 7.56 -0.15 8.56
N LEU A 354 7.23 -1.16 7.75
CA LEU A 354 6.14 -1.07 6.77
C LEU A 354 4.78 -0.67 7.36
N PRO A 355 4.36 -1.16 8.54
CA PRO A 355 3.11 -0.72 9.18
C PRO A 355 3.05 0.77 9.55
N PHE A 356 4.17 1.50 9.55
CA PHE A 356 4.20 2.96 9.75
C PHE A 356 3.88 3.75 8.49
N LEU A 357 3.94 3.15 7.29
CA LEU A 357 3.77 3.90 6.04
C LEU A 357 2.44 4.66 5.94
N PRO A 358 1.27 4.09 6.29
CA PRO A 358 0.02 4.86 6.28
C PRO A 358 0.06 6.04 7.25
N TRP A 359 0.59 5.84 8.46
CA TRP A 359 0.69 6.91 9.46
C TRP A 359 1.65 8.03 9.01
N LEU A 360 2.81 7.67 8.45
CA LEU A 360 3.76 8.61 7.87
C LEU A 360 3.15 9.41 6.73
N ALA A 361 2.29 8.81 5.89
CA ALA A 361 1.58 9.53 4.84
C ALA A 361 0.64 10.61 5.41
N PHE A 362 -0.05 10.34 6.53
CA PHE A 362 -0.86 11.34 7.21
C PHE A 362 -0.01 12.47 7.80
N VAL A 363 1.07 12.13 8.51
CA VAL A 363 2.01 13.13 9.07
C VAL A 363 2.57 14.01 7.96
N PHE A 364 3.08 13.39 6.89
CA PHE A 364 3.64 14.09 5.74
C PHE A 364 2.60 15.02 5.11
N THR A 365 1.36 14.55 4.90
CA THR A 365 0.31 15.37 4.29
C THR A 365 -0.07 16.56 5.17
N ILE A 366 -0.15 16.38 6.49
CA ILE A 366 -0.42 17.48 7.43
C ILE A 366 0.71 18.51 7.38
N VAL A 367 1.98 18.07 7.41
CA VAL A 367 3.14 18.97 7.29
C VAL A 367 3.13 19.70 5.95
N ALA A 368 2.86 18.98 4.85
CA ALA A 368 2.72 19.56 3.51
C ALA A 368 1.61 20.61 3.46
N GLY A 369 0.46 20.34 4.09
CA GLY A 369 -0.67 21.26 4.15
C GLY A 369 -0.35 22.53 4.95
N LEU A 370 0.41 22.42 6.05
CA LEU A 370 0.87 23.57 6.83
C LEU A 370 1.90 24.41 6.06
N LEU A 371 2.85 23.77 5.38
CA LEU A 371 3.81 24.46 4.50
C LEU A 371 3.10 25.16 3.34
N ALA A 372 2.18 24.47 2.67
CA ALA A 372 1.35 25.05 1.61
C ALA A 372 0.58 26.26 2.14
N LYS A 373 -0.01 26.19 3.34
CA LYS A 373 -0.66 27.33 3.94
C LYS A 373 0.28 28.52 4.18
N ALA A 374 1.49 28.28 4.67
CA ALA A 374 2.49 29.32 4.88
C ALA A 374 2.82 30.03 3.56
N ILE A 375 3.04 29.26 2.49
CA ILE A 375 3.30 29.78 1.14
C ILE A 375 2.11 30.61 0.63
N ALA A 376 0.89 30.09 0.78
CA ALA A 376 -0.32 30.79 0.34
C ALA A 376 -0.54 32.10 1.10
N GLY A 377 -0.23 32.13 2.40
CA GLY A 377 -0.24 33.34 3.22
C GLY A 377 0.81 34.35 2.75
N GLY A 378 2.01 33.89 2.40
CA GLY A 378 3.07 34.71 1.81
C GLY A 378 2.64 35.40 0.51
N PHE A 379 2.01 34.66 -0.42
CA PHE A 379 1.47 35.24 -1.65
C PHE A 379 0.41 36.31 -1.39
N LYS A 380 -0.52 36.07 -0.45
CA LYS A 380 -1.54 37.06 -0.06
C LYS A 380 -0.93 38.33 0.56
N MET A 381 0.15 38.19 1.32
CA MET A 381 0.85 39.33 1.89
C MET A 381 1.52 40.17 0.81
N ILE A 382 2.20 39.53 -0.15
CA ILE A 382 2.87 40.19 -1.27
C ILE A 382 1.85 40.89 -2.18
N SER A 383 0.71 40.27 -2.47
CA SER A 383 -0.33 40.86 -3.31
C SER A 383 -1.00 42.10 -2.67
N ARG A 384 -1.11 42.14 -1.34
CA ARG A 384 -1.64 43.30 -0.60
C ARG A 384 -0.70 44.51 -0.61
N VAL A 385 0.60 44.30 -0.82
CA VAL A 385 1.62 45.36 -0.86
C VAL A 385 1.69 46.05 -2.25
N GLY A 386 0.83 45.66 -3.20
CA GLY A 386 0.57 46.45 -4.42
C GLY A 386 1.49 46.17 -5.60
N LEU A 387 2.17 45.01 -5.65
CA LEU A 387 3.08 44.66 -6.75
C LEU A 387 2.46 43.82 -7.89
N SER A 388 1.17 43.48 -7.83
CA SER A 388 0.47 42.94 -9.02
C SER A 388 -1.04 43.15 -8.93
N GLY A 389 -1.60 43.90 -9.89
CA GLY A 389 -3.00 43.78 -10.28
C GLY A 389 -3.29 42.32 -10.65
N ASP A 390 -4.42 41.81 -10.17
CA ASP A 390 -4.86 40.42 -10.32
C ASP A 390 -3.82 39.38 -9.90
N ALA A 391 -3.54 39.35 -8.59
CA ALA A 391 -2.94 38.18 -7.94
C ALA A 391 -3.95 37.00 -7.89
N GLU A 392 -4.47 36.60 -9.05
CA GLU A 392 -4.96 35.24 -9.23
C GLU A 392 -3.80 34.30 -8.90
N VAL A 393 -4.06 33.38 -7.98
CA VAL A 393 -3.10 32.41 -7.45
C VAL A 393 -2.39 31.73 -8.61
N ARG A 394 -1.09 32.01 -8.83
CA ARG A 394 -0.21 31.25 -9.74
C ARG A 394 -0.02 29.85 -9.15
N PRO A 395 -0.88 28.88 -9.49
CA PRO A 395 -1.06 27.72 -8.65
C PRO A 395 0.06 26.70 -8.86
N PHE A 396 0.67 26.66 -10.05
CA PHE A 396 1.83 25.82 -10.30
C PHE A 396 3.09 26.43 -9.68
N LEU A 397 3.24 27.77 -9.68
CA LEU A 397 4.34 28.43 -8.96
C LEU A 397 4.27 28.16 -7.45
N ALA A 398 3.09 28.25 -6.83
CA ALA A 398 2.91 27.94 -5.42
C ALA A 398 3.26 26.47 -5.10
N SER A 399 2.86 25.54 -5.98
CA SER A 399 3.24 24.12 -5.87
C SER A 399 4.73 23.89 -6.11
N ALA A 400 5.38 24.65 -6.99
CA ALA A 400 6.82 24.59 -7.21
C ALA A 400 7.60 25.04 -5.97
N LEU A 401 7.17 26.14 -5.32
CA LEU A 401 7.76 26.61 -4.06
C LEU A 401 7.57 25.59 -2.93
N LEU A 402 6.42 24.91 -2.88
CA LEU A 402 6.20 23.83 -1.92
C LEU A 402 7.18 22.68 -2.16
N ALA A 403 7.39 22.28 -3.42
CA ALA A 403 8.37 21.27 -3.79
C ALA A 403 9.80 21.69 -3.38
N VAL A 404 10.20 22.94 -3.63
CA VAL A 404 11.50 23.48 -3.19
C VAL A 404 11.63 23.46 -1.66
N GLY A 405 10.56 23.76 -0.92
CA GLY A 405 10.54 23.62 0.54
C GLY A 405 10.86 22.20 0.99
N PHE A 406 10.30 21.19 0.32
CA PHE A 406 10.66 19.80 0.58
C PHE A 406 12.10 19.46 0.20
N VAL A 407 12.62 19.97 -0.92
CA VAL A 407 14.05 19.82 -1.27
C VAL A 407 14.93 20.29 -0.13
N ALA A 408 14.66 21.50 0.39
CA ALA A 408 15.43 22.06 1.50
C ALA A 408 15.36 21.18 2.75
N ILE A 409 14.18 20.66 3.10
CA ILE A 409 13.99 19.77 4.26
C ILE A 409 14.79 18.48 4.08
N PHE A 410 14.60 17.78 2.95
CA PHE A 410 15.26 16.49 2.72
C PHE A 410 16.78 16.65 2.61
N TRP A 411 17.28 17.62 1.85
CA TRP A 411 18.73 17.80 1.72
C TRP A 411 19.38 18.32 3.01
N SER A 412 18.71 19.16 3.81
CA SER A 412 19.21 19.53 5.13
C SER A 412 19.32 18.29 6.04
N PHE A 413 18.32 17.41 6.01
CA PHE A 413 18.35 16.17 6.77
C PHE A 413 19.45 15.22 6.30
N ALA A 414 19.70 15.13 4.98
CA ALA A 414 20.80 14.36 4.43
C ALA A 414 22.19 14.89 4.79
N VAL A 415 22.33 16.19 5.10
CA VAL A 415 23.59 16.78 5.57
C VAL A 415 23.82 16.51 7.06
N LEU A 416 22.74 16.31 7.83
CA LEU A 416 22.80 16.05 9.27
C LEU A 416 23.05 14.58 9.63
N ILE A 417 22.80 13.66 8.69
CA ILE A 417 23.10 12.22 8.78
C ILE A 417 24.44 11.96 8.10
#